data_AF-A0A533UNH1-F1
#
_entry.id   AF-A0A533UNH1-F1
#
_cell.length_a   1.000
_cell.length_b   1.000
_cell.length_c   1.000
_cell.angle_alpha   90.00
_cell.angle_beta   90.00
_cell.angle_gamma   90.00
#
_symmetry.space_group_name_H-M   'P 1'
#
loop_
_entity.id
_entity.type
_entity.pdbx_description
1 polymer ?
#
loop_
_entity_poly.entity_id
_entity_poly.type
_entity_poly.pdbx_seq_one_letter_code
_entity_poly.pdbx_strand_id
1 'polypeptide(L)'
;MTSIFTYLTDQESGLNLSSYGIFSIFQNIILLRYVEADAQLKRSMLILKMRASSHDQSILQFSILRKSGLKIIGRMDEYQGILSGIAQKVYQQYLDREKKILEKETERRQKRKARLDAQQKRISQQESASKARRRKRVKKS
;
A
#
# COMPACT_ATOMS: atom_id res chain seq x y z
N MET A 1 24.01 4.27 34.44
CA MET A 1 23.59 5.65 34.14
C MET A 1 23.23 5.73 32.66
N THR A 2 22.06 6.25 32.31
CA THR A 2 21.65 6.42 30.91
C THR A 2 21.76 7.90 30.55
N SER A 3 22.65 8.23 29.63
CA SER A 3 22.86 9.61 29.17
C SER A 3 22.15 9.82 27.84
N ILE A 4 21.52 10.99 27.67
CA ILE A 4 20.87 11.41 26.42
C ILE A 4 21.75 12.47 25.76
N PHE A 5 22.03 12.28 24.48
CA PHE A 5 22.75 13.23 23.64
C PHE A 5 21.86 13.64 22.46
N THR A 6 21.79 14.93 22.18
CA THR A 6 21.09 15.46 21.01
C THR A 6 22.11 15.99 20.03
N TYR A 7 22.05 15.49 18.80
CA TYR A 7 22.89 15.95 17.70
C TYR A 7 21.98 16.54 16.63
N LEU A 8 22.22 17.80 16.27
CA LEU A 8 21.47 18.49 15.24
C LEU A 8 22.08 18.17 13.88
N THR A 9 21.24 17.76 12.93
CA THR A 9 21.63 17.51 11.54
C THR A 9 20.79 18.37 10.62
N ASP A 10 21.34 18.74 9.47
CA ASP A 10 20.55 19.27 8.38
C ASP A 10 19.60 18.17 7.85
N GLN A 11 18.40 18.58 7.44
CA GLN A 11 17.41 17.64 6.93
C GLN A 11 17.61 17.39 5.44
N GLU A 12 18.50 16.46 5.13
CA GLU A 12 18.65 15.93 3.77
C GLU A 12 17.52 14.96 3.41
N SER A 13 17.23 14.83 2.12
CA SER A 13 16.31 13.80 1.64
C SER A 13 16.88 12.41 1.90
N GLY A 14 16.10 11.54 2.56
CA GLY A 14 16.51 10.19 2.90
C GLY A 14 17.24 10.07 4.24
N LEU A 15 18.01 8.98 4.42
CA LEU A 15 18.75 8.65 5.64
C LEU A 15 20.25 8.64 5.38
N ASN A 16 20.87 9.82 5.27
CA ASN A 16 22.32 9.95 5.12
C ASN A 16 23.02 10.00 6.48
N LEU A 17 22.91 8.89 7.23
CA LEU A 17 23.51 8.76 8.57
C LEU A 17 25.03 8.50 8.50
N SER A 18 25.54 7.97 7.39
CA SER A 18 26.95 7.63 7.22
C SER A 18 27.89 8.83 7.30
N SER A 19 27.44 10.02 6.88
CA SER A 19 28.26 11.23 6.83
C SER A 19 28.74 11.72 8.19
N TYR A 20 28.08 11.31 9.29
CA TYR A 20 28.32 11.89 10.60
C TYR A 20 29.25 11.07 11.50
N GLY A 21 29.67 9.86 11.12
CA GLY A 21 30.74 9.06 11.76
C GLY A 21 30.54 8.59 13.21
N ILE A 22 29.68 9.27 13.99
CA ILE A 22 29.52 9.11 15.45
C ILE A 22 28.43 8.09 15.83
N PHE A 23 27.53 7.74 14.91
CA PHE A 23 26.40 6.84 15.18
C PHE A 23 26.81 5.41 15.57
N SER A 24 28.03 4.99 15.23
CA SER A 24 28.57 3.67 15.57
C SER A 24 28.70 3.48 17.09
N ILE A 25 29.09 4.56 17.80
CA ILE A 25 29.34 4.61 19.25
C ILE A 25 28.03 4.51 20.02
N PHE A 26 26.95 5.10 19.50
CA PHE A 26 25.65 5.09 20.17
C PHE A 26 25.00 3.70 20.12
N GLN A 27 24.49 3.28 21.27
CA GLN A 27 23.75 2.02 21.43
C GLN A 27 22.31 2.16 20.91
N ASN A 28 21.69 3.31 21.16
CA ASN A 28 20.33 3.62 20.77
C ASN A 28 20.32 4.92 19.96
N ILE A 29 19.58 4.93 18.86
CA ILE A 29 19.46 6.09 17.97
C ILE A 29 17.98 6.31 17.68
N ILE A 30 17.49 7.49 18.05
CA ILE A 30 16.14 7.96 17.75
C ILE A 30 16.29 9.16 16.82
N LEU A 31 15.65 9.09 15.67
CA LEU A 31 15.61 10.16 14.68
C LEU A 31 14.34 10.98 14.89
N LEU A 32 14.50 12.30 15.05
CA LEU A 32 13.39 13.25 15.14
C LEU A 32 13.47 14.19 13.95
N ARG A 33 12.37 14.34 13.22
CA ARG A 33 12.33 15.11 11.98
C ARG A 33 11.04 15.88 11.81
N TYR A 34 11.12 17.03 11.17
CA TYR A 34 9.95 17.65 10.55
C TYR A 34 9.64 16.99 9.21
N VAL A 35 8.36 16.95 8.88
CA VAL A 35 7.83 16.49 7.60
C VAL A 35 6.65 17.37 7.21
N GLU A 36 6.66 17.87 5.98
CA GLU A 36 5.52 18.59 5.41
C GLU A 36 4.48 17.59 4.91
N ALA A 37 3.25 17.65 5.44
CA ALA A 37 2.13 16.82 4.99
C ALA A 37 0.80 17.56 5.23
N ASP A 38 -0.15 17.44 4.28
CA ASP A 38 -1.44 18.14 4.32
C ASP A 38 -1.31 19.67 4.53
N ALA A 39 -0.32 20.30 3.89
CA ALA A 39 0.03 21.72 4.09
C ALA A 39 0.32 22.08 5.56
N GLN A 40 0.76 21.12 6.36
CA GLN A 40 1.15 21.31 7.76
C GLN A 40 2.53 20.71 8.02
N LEU A 41 3.30 21.39 8.86
CA LEU A 41 4.56 20.85 9.34
C LEU A 41 4.30 19.90 10.51
N LYS A 42 4.39 18.60 10.25
CA LYS A 42 4.24 17.53 11.24
C LYS A 42 5.63 17.13 11.77
N ARG A 43 5.66 16.48 12.94
CA ARG A 43 6.88 15.93 13.54
C ARG A 43 6.83 14.41 13.53
N SER A 44 7.86 13.79 12.98
CA SER A 44 8.03 12.35 12.91
C SER A 44 9.19 11.87 13.80
N MET A 45 9.03 10.68 14.34
CA MET A 45 10.00 9.96 15.16
C MET A 45 10.19 8.56 14.61
N LEU A 46 11.44 8.11 14.53
CA LEU A 46 11.80 6.75 14.15
C LEU A 46 12.88 6.23 15.09
N ILE A 47 12.72 5.03 15.61
CA ILE A 47 13.79 4.34 16.34
C ILE A 47 14.65 3.65 15.28
N LEU A 48 15.83 4.20 14.99
CA LEU A 48 16.73 3.67 13.96
C LEU A 48 17.54 2.48 14.45
N LYS A 49 17.88 2.48 15.73
CA LYS A 49 18.75 1.48 16.35
C LYS A 49 18.43 1.37 17.82
N MET A 50 18.33 0.14 18.31
CA MET A 50 18.25 -0.16 19.74
C MET A 50 19.02 -1.47 19.98
N ARG A 51 20.03 -1.45 20.85
CA ARG A 51 20.76 -2.68 21.23
C ARG A 51 20.11 -3.32 22.45
N ALA A 52 20.19 -4.65 22.55
CA ALA A 52 19.63 -5.47 23.64
C ALA A 52 18.09 -5.55 23.74
N SER A 53 17.36 -4.99 22.77
CA SER A 53 15.90 -5.13 22.68
C SER A 53 15.39 -4.92 21.25
N SER A 54 14.22 -5.48 20.95
CA SER A 54 13.46 -5.12 19.74
C SER A 54 12.90 -3.71 19.89
N HIS A 55 12.73 -3.02 18.76
CA HIS A 55 12.13 -1.68 18.72
C HIS A 55 11.05 -1.61 17.65
N ASP A 56 10.16 -0.64 17.80
CA ASP A 56 9.14 -0.33 16.80
C ASP A 56 9.81 0.22 15.53
N GLN A 57 9.53 -0.40 14.39
CA GLN A 57 10.09 -0.05 13.07
C GLN A 57 9.26 1.00 12.33
N SER A 58 8.23 1.53 12.99
CA SER A 58 7.26 2.43 12.40
C SER A 58 7.73 3.87 12.46
N ILE A 59 7.30 4.66 11.48
CA ILE A 59 7.43 6.11 11.55
C ILE A 59 6.25 6.63 12.36
N LEU A 60 6.55 7.22 13.51
CA LEU A 60 5.57 7.69 14.47
C LEU A 60 5.41 9.21 14.37
N GLN A 61 4.18 9.70 14.29
CA GLN A 61 3.90 11.11 14.49
C GLN A 61 3.92 11.41 15.99
N PHE A 62 4.52 12.53 16.37
CA PHE A 62 4.43 13.04 17.74
C PHE A 62 4.07 14.53 17.78
N SER A 63 3.58 14.96 18.93
CA SER A 63 3.31 16.37 19.26
C SER A 63 4.02 16.72 20.57
N ILE A 64 4.25 18.02 20.80
CA ILE A 64 4.77 18.53 22.06
C ILE A 64 3.69 19.40 22.67
N LEU A 65 3.14 18.97 23.81
CA LEU A 65 2.09 19.64 24.54
C LEU A 65 2.68 20.37 25.75
N ARG A 66 2.21 21.59 26.05
CA ARG A 66 2.74 22.42 27.15
C ARG A 66 2.81 21.71 28.50
N LYS A 67 1.79 20.91 28.84
CA LYS A 67 1.66 20.29 30.18
C LYS A 67 2.23 18.87 30.27
N SER A 68 2.19 18.10 29.18
CA SER A 68 2.56 16.68 29.19
C SER A 68 3.82 16.36 28.38
N GLY A 69 4.44 17.37 27.74
CA GLY A 69 5.62 17.17 26.92
C GLY A 69 5.32 16.40 25.64
N LEU A 70 6.22 15.49 25.26
CA LEU A 70 6.13 14.70 24.04
C LEU A 70 5.01 13.67 24.14
N LYS A 71 4.10 13.67 23.17
CA LYS A 71 3.04 12.67 23.02
C LYS A 71 3.08 12.05 21.63
N ILE A 72 3.20 10.74 21.57
CA ILE A 72 3.03 9.96 20.35
C ILE A 72 1.55 10.02 19.94
N ILE A 73 1.29 10.46 18.71
CA ILE A 73 -0.06 10.56 18.13
C ILE A 73 -0.47 9.23 17.50
N GLY A 74 0.45 8.59 16.78
CA GLY A 74 0.20 7.34 16.08
C GLY A 74 1.24 7.07 15.00
N ARG A 75 1.01 6.02 14.22
CA ARG A 75 1.80 5.69 13.04
C ARG A 75 1.39 6.60 11.88
N MET A 76 2.31 6.88 10.96
CA MET A 76 2.08 7.68 9.75
C MET A 76 1.85 6.80 8.51
N ASP A 77 1.11 5.70 8.66
CA ASP A 77 0.94 4.69 7.60
C ASP A 77 0.18 5.22 6.37
N GLU A 78 -0.55 6.33 6.52
CA GLU A 78 -1.27 7.02 5.45
C GLU A 78 -0.40 7.93 4.59
N TYR A 79 0.92 8.02 4.86
CA TYR A 79 1.86 8.84 4.09
C TYR A 79 3.01 8.02 3.49
N GLN A 80 3.41 8.39 2.28
CA GLN A 80 4.65 7.95 1.64
C GLN A 80 5.66 9.09 1.57
N GLY A 81 6.94 8.75 1.49
CA GLY A 81 8.01 9.74 1.33
C GLY A 81 8.37 10.50 2.62
N ILE A 82 7.95 10.05 3.80
CA ILE A 82 8.19 10.78 5.06
C ILE A 82 9.68 11.12 5.30
N LEU A 83 10.58 10.21 4.91
CA LEU A 83 12.03 10.40 5.08
C LEU A 83 12.65 11.39 4.08
N SER A 84 11.93 11.82 3.04
CA SER A 84 12.37 12.89 2.13
C SER A 84 12.17 14.29 2.72
N GLY A 85 11.37 14.41 3.78
CA GLY A 85 10.91 15.70 4.34
C GLY A 85 9.58 16.18 3.79
N ILE A 86 9.13 15.65 2.65
CA ILE A 86 7.82 15.97 2.04
C ILE A 86 7.02 14.67 1.88
N ALA A 87 5.91 14.58 2.60
CA ALA A 87 5.07 13.39 2.64
C ALA A 87 3.81 13.57 1.77
N GLN A 88 3.49 12.54 0.99
CA GLN A 88 2.26 12.48 0.21
C GLN A 88 1.29 11.46 0.80
N LYS A 89 0.01 11.81 0.86
CA LYS A 89 -1.02 10.91 1.36
C LYS A 89 -1.24 9.76 0.38
N VAL A 90 -1.18 8.53 0.88
CA VAL A 90 -1.38 7.34 0.06
C VAL A 90 -2.88 7.04 -0.02
N TYR A 91 -3.44 7.10 -1.22
CA TYR A 91 -4.85 6.81 -1.50
C TYR A 91 -5.14 5.30 -1.58
N GLN A 92 -4.58 4.49 -0.67
CA GLN A 92 -4.70 3.01 -0.70
C GLN A 92 -6.17 2.54 -0.78
N GLN A 93 -7.07 3.21 -0.08
CA GLN A 93 -8.51 2.88 -0.13
C GLN A 93 -9.11 3.00 -1.54
N TYR A 94 -8.61 3.91 -2.37
CA TYR A 94 -9.10 4.09 -3.74
C TYR A 94 -8.52 3.01 -4.66
N LEU A 95 -7.23 2.71 -4.50
CA LEU A 95 -6.57 1.62 -5.23
C LEU A 95 -7.22 0.26 -4.93
N ASP A 96 -7.52 -0.02 -3.65
CA ASP A 96 -8.22 -1.23 -3.24
C ASP A 96 -9.65 -1.31 -3.78
N ARG A 97 -10.36 -0.17 -3.82
CA ARG A 97 -11.70 -0.08 -4.42
C ARG A 97 -11.66 -0.35 -5.91
N GLU A 98 -10.75 0.29 -6.62
CA GLU A 98 -10.56 0.11 -8.07
C GLU A 98 -10.23 -1.34 -8.39
N LYS A 99 -9.34 -1.96 -7.62
CA LYS A 99 -8.98 -3.37 -7.79
C LYS A 99 -10.18 -4.30 -7.60
N LYS A 100 -10.99 -4.08 -6.56
CA LYS A 100 -12.23 -4.84 -6.32
C LYS A 100 -13.27 -4.64 -7.43
N ILE A 101 -13.39 -3.44 -7.97
CA ILE A 101 -14.29 -3.14 -9.10
C ILE A 101 -13.82 -3.89 -10.34
N LEU A 102 -12.52 -3.85 -10.63
CA LEU A 102 -11.92 -4.52 -11.78
C LEU A 102 -12.10 -6.04 -11.70
N GLU A 103 -11.87 -6.65 -10.54
CA GLU A 103 -12.11 -8.08 -10.28
C GLU A 103 -13.58 -8.46 -10.51
N LYS A 104 -14.52 -7.67 -10.00
CA LYS A 104 -15.96 -7.89 -10.27
C LYS A 104 -16.30 -7.78 -11.75
N GLU A 105 -15.71 -6.83 -12.47
CA GLU A 105 -15.93 -6.69 -13.90
C GLU A 105 -15.36 -7.86 -14.71
N THR A 106 -14.15 -8.31 -14.39
CA THR A 106 -13.52 -9.44 -15.10
C THR A 106 -14.31 -10.72 -14.89
N GLU A 107 -14.80 -10.99 -13.67
CA GLU A 107 -15.70 -12.11 -13.38
C GLU A 107 -17.01 -12.02 -14.17
N ARG A 108 -17.63 -10.83 -14.22
CA ARG A 108 -18.86 -10.60 -15.00
C ARG A 108 -18.62 -10.83 -16.49
N ARG A 109 -17.50 -10.35 -17.04
CA ARG A 109 -17.10 -10.54 -18.44
C ARG A 109 -16.86 -12.02 -18.74
N GLN A 110 -16.18 -12.76 -17.86
CA GLN A 110 -15.96 -14.20 -18.02
C GLN A 110 -17.27 -14.99 -18.01
N LYS A 111 -18.17 -14.72 -17.05
CA LYS A 111 -19.50 -15.37 -16.98
C LYS A 111 -20.35 -15.07 -18.22
N ARG A 112 -20.30 -13.82 -18.71
CA ARG A 112 -21.01 -13.42 -19.94
C ARG A 112 -20.47 -14.15 -21.16
N LYS A 113 -19.14 -14.24 -21.31
CA LYS A 113 -18.49 -14.97 -22.39
C LYS A 113 -18.85 -16.46 -22.36
N ALA A 114 -18.75 -17.11 -21.20
CA ALA A 114 -19.10 -18.52 -21.03
C ALA A 114 -20.58 -18.81 -21.37
N ARG A 115 -21.51 -17.91 -21.01
CA ARG A 115 -22.93 -18.03 -21.39
C ARG A 115 -23.13 -17.94 -22.90
N LEU A 116 -22.50 -16.97 -23.55
CA LEU A 116 -22.59 -16.80 -25.01
C LEU A 116 -22.02 -18.02 -25.73
N ASP A 117 -20.86 -18.52 -25.31
CA ASP A 117 -20.24 -19.72 -25.88
C ASP A 117 -21.12 -20.96 -25.72
N ALA A 118 -21.76 -21.13 -24.56
CA ALA A 118 -22.70 -22.22 -24.30
C ALA A 118 -23.97 -22.11 -25.17
N GLN A 119 -24.49 -20.89 -25.34
CA GLN A 119 -25.65 -20.64 -26.21
C GLN A 119 -25.34 -20.93 -27.67
N GLN A 120 -24.17 -20.49 -28.16
CA GLN A 120 -23.72 -20.75 -29.53
C GLN A 120 -23.58 -22.25 -29.81
N LYS A 121 -23.03 -23.03 -28.86
CA LYS A 121 -22.96 -24.50 -28.95
C LYS A 121 -24.33 -25.17 -29.01
N ARG A 122 -25.31 -24.69 -28.23
CA ARG A 122 -26.67 -25.24 -28.25
C ARG A 122 -27.36 -24.99 -29.59
N ILE A 123 -27.24 -23.77 -30.12
CA ILE A 123 -27.80 -23.40 -31.42
C ILE A 123 -27.17 -24.26 -32.53
N SER A 124 -25.84 -24.41 -32.56
CA SER A 124 -25.17 -25.23 -33.57
C SER A 124 -25.51 -26.73 -33.47
N GLN A 125 -25.72 -27.25 -32.26
CA GLN A 125 -26.22 -28.61 -32.05
C GLN A 125 -27.67 -28.79 -32.56
N GLN A 126 -28.55 -27.81 -32.32
CA GLN A 126 -29.93 -27.83 -32.83
C GLN A 126 -29.97 -27.73 -34.36
N GLU A 127 -29.12 -26.90 -34.97
CA GLU A 127 -28.99 -26.77 -36.42
C GLU A 127 -28.45 -28.06 -37.08
N SER A 128 -27.45 -28.71 -36.47
CA SER A 128 -26.91 -29.97 -37.00
C SER A 128 -27.93 -31.12 -36.89
N ALA A 129 -28.66 -31.21 -35.77
CA ALA A 129 -29.73 -32.19 -35.58
C ALA A 129 -30.91 -31.99 -36.55
N SER A 130 -31.33 -30.73 -36.77
CA SER A 130 -32.40 -30.40 -37.73
C SER A 130 -31.98 -30.65 -39.18
N LYS A 131 -30.74 -30.31 -39.58
CA LYS A 131 -30.18 -30.68 -40.90
C LYS A 131 -30.12 -32.20 -41.09
N ALA A 132 -29.72 -32.97 -40.06
CA ALA A 132 -29.71 -34.44 -40.11
C ALA A 132 -31.12 -35.04 -40.27
N ARG A 133 -32.12 -34.51 -39.55
CA ARG A 133 -33.53 -34.89 -39.71
C ARG A 133 -34.05 -34.61 -41.12
N ARG A 134 -33.72 -33.43 -41.69
CA ARG A 134 -34.11 -33.04 -43.05
C ARG A 134 -33.51 -33.99 -44.11
N ARG A 135 -32.24 -34.39 -43.96
CA ARG A 135 -31.58 -35.37 -44.85
C ARG A 135 -32.22 -36.76 -44.80
N LYS A 136 -32.64 -37.24 -43.61
CA LYS A 136 -33.35 -38.53 -43.48
C LYS A 136 -34.73 -38.53 -44.14
N ARG A 137 -35.42 -37.37 -44.17
CA ARG A 137 -36.76 -37.23 -44.75
C ARG A 137 -36.73 -37.28 -46.29
N VAL A 138 -35.69 -36.73 -46.91
CA VAL A 138 -35.52 -36.72 -48.37
C VAL A 138 -35.11 -38.08 -48.93
N LYS A 139 -34.38 -38.92 -48.16
CA LYS A 139 -33.98 -40.28 -48.59
C LYS A 139 -35.10 -41.34 -48.49
N LYS A 140 -36.27 -40.98 -47.98
CA LYS A 140 -37.40 -41.90 -47.72
C LYS A 140 -38.59 -41.70 -48.68
N SER A 141 -38.45 -40.76 -49.62
CA SER A 141 -39.30 -40.55 -50.78
C SER A 141 -38.52 -40.95 -52.02
#